data_AF-A0AAU1W3Z8-F1
#
_entry.id   AF-A0AAU1W3Z8-F1
#
_cell.length_a   1.000
_cell.length_b   1.000
_cell.length_c   1.000
_cell.angle_alpha   90.00
_cell.angle_beta   90.00
_cell.angle_gamma   90.00
#
_symmetry.space_group_name_H-M   'P 1'
#
loop_
_entity.id
_entity.type
_entity.pdbx_description
1 polymer ?
#
loop_
_entity_poly.entity_id
_entity_poly.type
_entity_poly.pdbx_seq_one_letter_code
_entity_poly.pdbx_strand_id
1 'polypeptide(L)' 'MAWLFTAEQAAQVLQVPPSWLRKKAAAGAIPHTRIGRHLRFSERDLQRLIEAGQRGPTDARRG' A
#
# COMPACT_ATOMS: atom_id res chain seq x y z
N MET A 1 -2.74 -14.49 13.39
CA MET A 1 -1.30 -14.18 13.39
C MET A 1 -1.06 -12.93 12.57
N ALA A 2 -0.31 -11.94 13.06
CA ALA A 2 -0.03 -10.72 12.31
C ALA A 2 1.28 -10.91 11.52
N TRP A 3 1.17 -11.38 10.27
CA TRP A 3 2.32 -11.44 9.38
C TRP A 3 2.65 -10.07 8.81
N LEU A 4 3.94 -9.77 8.73
CA LEU A 4 4.47 -8.49 8.27
C LEU A 4 5.29 -8.70 7.00
N PHE A 5 4.81 -8.13 5.91
CA PHE A 5 5.45 -8.15 4.61
C PHE A 5 6.56 -7.10 4.54
N THR A 6 7.65 -7.44 3.83
CA THR A 6 8.63 -6.43 3.38
C THR A 6 8.02 -5.55 2.30
N ALA A 7 8.69 -4.44 1.95
CA ALA A 7 8.30 -3.65 0.79
C ALA A 7 8.35 -4.45 -0.53
N GLU A 8 9.25 -5.44 -0.64
CA GLU A 8 9.34 -6.30 -1.82
C GLU A 8 8.19 -7.31 -1.88
N GLN A 9 7.85 -7.95 -0.76
CA GLN A 9 6.71 -8.86 -0.69
C GLN A 9 5.39 -8.12 -0.92
N ALA A 10 5.21 -6.95 -0.30
CA ALA A 10 4.04 -6.11 -0.53
C ALA A 10 3.93 -5.67 -2.00
N ALA A 11 5.05 -5.34 -2.65
CA ALA A 11 5.09 -5.01 -4.06
C ALA A 11 4.65 -6.18 -4.95
N GLN A 12 5.05 -7.41 -4.62
CA GLN A 12 4.60 -8.60 -5.34
C GLN A 12 3.09 -8.84 -5.17
N VAL A 13 2.56 -8.68 -3.96
CA VAL A 13 1.12 -8.85 -3.68
C VAL A 13 0.30 -7.80 -4.43
N LEU A 14 0.73 -6.54 -4.39
CA LEU A 14 0.01 -5.43 -5.02
C LEU A 14 0.31 -5.25 -6.51
N GLN A 15 1.25 -6.03 -7.07
CA GLN A 15 1.73 -5.92 -8.44
C GLN A 15 2.22 -4.49 -8.78
N VAL A 16 2.95 -3.85 -7.86
CA VAL A 16 3.50 -2.49 -8.01
C VAL A 16 5.02 -2.48 -7.82
N PRO A 17 5.74 -1.45 -8.33
CA PRO A 17 7.17 -1.32 -8.09
C PRO A 17 7.52 -1.15 -6.59
N PRO A 18 8.51 -1.87 -6.04
CA PRO A 18 8.95 -1.68 -4.64
C PRO A 18 9.48 -0.27 -4.34
N SER A 19 10.03 0.41 -5.35
CA SER A 19 10.45 1.82 -5.25
C SER A 19 9.28 2.77 -5.00
N TRP A 20 8.11 2.49 -5.59
CA TRP A 20 6.89 3.28 -5.38
C TRP A 20 6.41 3.17 -3.93
N LEU A 21 6.37 1.95 -3.38
CA LEU A 21 6.01 1.72 -1.97
C LEU A 21 6.95 2.46 -1.02
N ARG A 22 8.28 2.37 -1.24
CA ARG A 22 9.27 3.09 -0.43
C ARG A 22 9.07 4.60 -0.48
N LYS A 23 8.86 5.17 -1.67
CA LYS A 23 8.65 6.61 -1.85
C LYS A 23 7.34 7.09 -1.20
N LYS A 24 6.26 6.34 -1.38
CA LYS A 24 4.95 6.65 -0.78
C LYS A 24 4.96 6.53 0.74
N ALA A 25 5.63 5.51 1.28
CA ALA A 25 5.74 5.35 2.72
C ALA A 25 6.63 6.42 3.35
N ALA A 26 7.75 6.79 2.70
CA ALA A 26 8.58 7.92 3.12
C ALA A 26 7.81 9.26 3.10
N ALA A 27 6.89 9.43 2.15
CA ALA A 27 6.01 10.59 2.06
C ALA A 27 4.80 10.52 3.02
N GLY A 28 4.65 9.45 3.82
CA GLY A 28 3.50 9.27 4.71
C GLY A 28 2.16 9.06 3.99
N ALA A 29 2.19 8.75 2.69
CA ALA A 29 1.00 8.67 1.84
C ALA A 29 0.28 7.31 1.90
N ILE A 30 0.92 6.28 2.48
CA ILE A 30 0.37 4.94 2.61
C ILE A 30 0.56 4.41 4.04
N PRO A 31 -0.37 3.56 4.52
CA PRO A 31 -0.22 2.90 5.81
C PRO A 31 1.00 1.98 5.80
N HIS A 32 1.83 2.10 6.83
CA HIS A 32 3.01 1.27 7.02
C HIS A 32 3.37 1.18 8.49
N THR A 33 4.01 0.09 8.88
CA THR A 33 4.55 -0.12 10.22
C THR A 33 6.06 0.06 10.17
N ARG A 34 6.59 1.02 10.94
CA ARG A 34 8.03 1.22 11.07
C ARG A 34 8.57 0.40 12.25
N ILE A 35 9.48 -0.52 11.96
CA ILE A 35 10.17 -1.33 12.96
C ILE A 35 11.65 -0.96 12.89
N GLY A 36 12.05 0.00 13.73
CA GLY A 36 13.39 0.61 13.70
C GLY A 36 13.69 1.27 12.35
N ARG A 37 14.69 0.76 11.63
CA ARG A 37 15.03 1.20 10.26
C ARG A 37 14.27 0.48 9.16
N HIS A 38 13.46 -0.52 9.51
CA HIS A 38 12.78 -1.38 8.55
C HIS A 38 11.35 -0.94 8.36
N LEU A 39 10.91 -0.98 7.11
CA LEU A 39 9.54 -0.70 6.73
C LEU A 39 8.79 -2.02 6.50
N ARG A 40 7.65 -2.17 7.15
CA ARG A 40 6.82 -3.37 7.10
C ARG A 40 5.37 -3.02 6.79
N PHE A 41 4.69 -3.94 6.13
CA PHE A 41 3.29 -3.85 5.79
C PHE A 41 2.54 -5.02 6.41
N SER A 42 1.51 -4.75 7.18
CA SER A 42 0.57 -5.80 7.58
C SER A 42 -0.42 -6.07 6.46
N GLU A 43 -1.09 -7.23 6.50
CA GLU A 43 -2.19 -7.55 5.59
C GLU A 43 -3.28 -6.46 5.60
N ARG A 44 -3.59 -5.91 6.79
CA ARG A 44 -4.53 -4.79 6.95
C ARG A 44 -4.08 -3.52 6.23
N ASP A 45 -2.78 -3.23 6.25
CA ASP A 45 -2.23 -2.05 5.53
C ASP A 45 -2.39 -2.22 4.02
N LEU A 46 -2.13 -3.43 3.50
CA LEU A 46 -2.32 -3.74 2.09
C LEU A 46 -3.80 -3.61 1.69
N GLN A 47 -4.71 -4.15 2.50
CA GLN A 47 -6.13 -4.06 2.24
C GLN A 47 -6.62 -2.60 2.22
N ARG A 48 -6.18 -1.78 3.17
CA ARG A 48 -6.51 -0.34 3.18
C ARG A 48 -5.95 0.40 1.96
N LEU A 49 -4.79 -0.02 1.45
CA LEU A 49 -4.22 0.55 0.23
C LEU A 49 -5.04 0.16 -1.00
N ILE A 50 -5.54 -1.08 -1.07
CA ILE A 50 -6.43 -1.55 -2.14
C ILE A 50 -7.74 -0.76 -2.10
N GLU A 51 -8.37 -0.64 -0.93
CA GLU A 51 -9.60 0.14 -0.72
C GLU A 51 -9.41 1.62 -1.09
N ALA A 52 -8.28 2.24 -0.71
CA ALA A 52 -7.97 3.61 -1.08
C ALA A 52 -7.69 3.78 -2.59
N GLY A 53 -7.21 2.74 -3.26
CA GLY A 53 -6.96 2.72 -4.70
C GLY A 53 -8.21 2.42 -5.54
N GLN A 54 -9.22 1.78 -4.95
CA GLN A 54 -10.51 1.51 -5.58
C GLN A 54 -11.24 2.82 -5.82
N ARG A 55 -11.12 3.33 -7.04
CA ARG A 55 -12.05 4.31 -7.58
C ARG A 55 -13.09 3.53 -8.35
N GLY A 56 -14.36 3.65 -7.94
CA GLY A 56 -15.48 3.13 -8.73
C GLY A 56 -15.43 3.69 -10.16
N PRO A 57 -16.15 3.09 -11.12
CA PRO A 57 -16.28 3.67 -12.44
C PRO A 57 -16.72 5.12 -12.26
N THR A 58 -15.87 6.06 -12.66
CA THR A 58 -16.23 7.47 -12.68
C THR A 58 -17.50 7.55 -13.52
N ASP A 59 -18.63 7.86 -12.90
CA ASP A 59 -19.83 8.20 -13.62
C ASP A 59 -19.55 9.53 -14.33
N ALA A 60 -18.88 9.46 -15.48
CA ALA A 60 -18.68 10.58 -16.39
C ALA A 60 -19.98 10.85 -17.17
N ARG A 61 -21.15 10.67 -16.53
CA ARG A 61 -22.48 10.86 -17.12
C ARG A 61 -23.36 11.78 -16.28
N ARG A 62 -22.79 12.91 -15.86
CA ARG A 62 -23.54 14.07 -15.43
C ARG A 62 -22.72 15.29 -15.88
N GLY A 63 -23.11 16.10 -16.84
CA GLY A 63 -24.34 16.35 -17.60
C GLY A 63 -24.08 17.67 -18.30
#